data_AF-J1H9G2-F1
#
_entry.id   AF-J1H9G2-F1
#
_cell.length_a   1.000
_cell.length_b   1.000
_cell.length_c   1.000
_cell.angle_alpha   90.00
_cell.angle_beta   90.00
_cell.angle_gamma   90.00
#
_symmetry.space_group_name_H-M   'P 1'
#
loop_
_entity.id
_entity.type
_entity.pdbx_description
1 polymer ?
#
loop_
_entity_poly.entity_id
_entity_poly.type
_entity_poly.pdbx_seq_one_letter_code
_entity_poly.pdbx_strand_id
1 'polypeptide(L)'
;MKEYYKISEIAKLYGIGADSLRYYEKIGVLRPRRAENGYRMYGLKDIYKLSILRDLRRLDFSVPQIREYLEQQSVGHTLTMLEEEHQLLHRQLQELKNREESLQKRIRSLTEAQRVTPGVFEVREFPARPCLRLNEYITRDEEMDFAIKKLHRTHESRIQDFGNQAIGAQVSREDLDNGLENVFRSVFFLLPPGDEESDFILPAGLYLTCCYRGEYAQSPGKIWEALRHAEAARLRVTGDPFELYLIDNRDTILPQEFLTEIQIPVETGAAL
;
A
#
# COMPACT_ATOMS: atom_id res chain seq x y z
N MET A 1 37.51 -42.33 -12.60
CA MET A 1 37.13 -40.91 -12.35
C MET A 1 38.38 -40.16 -11.92
N LYS A 2 38.58 -38.89 -12.28
CA LYS A 2 39.71 -38.11 -11.76
C LYS A 2 39.48 -37.79 -10.28
N GLU A 3 40.52 -37.91 -9.45
CA GLU A 3 40.46 -37.55 -8.03
C GLU A 3 40.51 -36.03 -7.81
N TYR A 4 41.19 -35.31 -8.71
CA TYR A 4 41.37 -33.86 -8.62
C TYR A 4 41.16 -33.17 -9.98
N TYR A 5 40.65 -31.95 -9.94
CA TYR A 5 40.33 -31.12 -11.09
C TYR A 5 40.99 -29.75 -10.97
N LYS A 6 41.45 -29.20 -12.11
CA LYS A 6 41.96 -27.83 -12.18
C LYS A 6 40.81 -26.83 -12.10
N ILE A 7 41.13 -25.60 -11.72
CA ILE A 7 40.14 -24.51 -11.61
C ILE A 7 39.34 -24.30 -12.90
N SER A 8 39.97 -24.42 -14.07
CA SER A 8 39.32 -24.26 -15.38
C SER A 8 38.33 -25.40 -15.69
N GLU A 9 38.64 -26.62 -15.24
CA GLU A 9 37.75 -27.77 -15.40
C GLU A 9 36.50 -27.63 -14.54
N ILE A 10 36.65 -27.21 -13.27
CA ILE A 10 35.53 -26.96 -12.35
C ILE A 10 34.69 -25.75 -12.81
N ALA A 11 35.34 -24.66 -13.19
CA ALA A 11 34.67 -23.46 -13.69
C ALA A 11 33.75 -23.80 -14.88
N LYS A 12 34.26 -24.60 -15.83
CA LYS A 12 33.47 -25.07 -16.97
C LYS A 12 32.34 -26.01 -16.55
N LEU A 13 32.59 -26.93 -15.62
CA LEU A 13 31.59 -27.89 -15.15
C LEU A 13 30.39 -27.23 -14.46
N TYR A 14 30.64 -26.19 -13.66
CA TYR A 14 29.61 -25.49 -12.91
C TYR A 14 29.10 -24.22 -13.59
N GLY A 15 29.69 -23.82 -14.73
CA GLY A 15 29.33 -22.60 -15.45
C GLY A 15 29.62 -21.32 -14.66
N ILE A 16 30.63 -21.33 -13.78
CA ILE A 16 30.99 -20.19 -12.93
C ILE A 16 32.40 -19.68 -13.25
N GLY A 17 32.63 -18.40 -13.00
CA GLY A 17 33.94 -17.80 -13.18
C GLY A 17 34.99 -18.37 -12.23
N ALA A 18 36.25 -18.39 -12.67
CA ALA A 18 37.37 -18.77 -11.81
C ALA A 18 37.48 -17.86 -10.56
N ASP A 19 37.06 -16.60 -10.66
CA ASP A 19 37.02 -15.67 -9.53
C ASP A 19 36.00 -16.06 -8.48
N SER A 20 34.85 -16.64 -8.87
CA SER A 20 33.87 -17.19 -7.92
C SER A 20 34.48 -18.34 -7.11
N LEU A 21 35.24 -19.23 -7.76
CA LEU A 21 35.94 -20.32 -7.09
C LEU A 21 37.02 -19.81 -6.12
N ARG A 22 37.77 -18.76 -6.50
CA ARG A 22 38.75 -18.10 -5.62
C ARG A 22 38.06 -17.41 -4.44
N TYR A 23 36.91 -16.80 -4.67
CA TYR A 23 36.10 -16.20 -3.62
C TYR A 23 35.59 -17.26 -2.64
N TYR A 24 35.06 -18.39 -3.12
CA TYR A 24 34.58 -19.48 -2.25
C TYR A 24 35.70 -20.13 -1.44
N GLU A 25 36.93 -20.18 -1.97
CA GLU A 25 38.12 -20.54 -1.19
C GLU A 25 38.42 -19.48 -0.12
N LYS A 26 38.44 -18.18 -0.49
CA LYS A 26 38.75 -17.06 0.42
C LYS A 26 37.85 -17.05 1.65
N ILE A 27 36.56 -17.32 1.47
CA ILE A 27 35.58 -17.33 2.56
C ILE A 27 35.47 -18.69 3.28
N GLY A 28 36.25 -19.68 2.86
CA GLY A 28 36.42 -20.96 3.56
C GLY A 28 35.44 -22.08 3.17
N VAL A 29 34.58 -21.87 2.17
CA VAL A 29 33.65 -22.91 1.69
C VAL A 29 34.41 -24.03 0.99
N LEU A 30 35.34 -23.66 0.09
CA LEU A 30 36.21 -24.61 -0.59
C LEU A 30 37.60 -24.61 0.05
N ARG A 31 38.25 -25.77 0.07
CA ARG A 31 39.62 -25.90 0.59
C ARG A 31 40.44 -26.79 -0.38
N PRO A 32 40.70 -26.30 -1.61
CA PRO A 32 41.43 -27.08 -2.60
C PRO A 32 42.87 -27.35 -2.16
N ARG A 33 43.42 -28.49 -2.57
CA ARG A 33 44.84 -28.79 -2.39
C ARG A 33 45.67 -27.95 -3.39
N ARG A 34 46.93 -27.68 -3.06
CA ARG A 34 47.91 -27.16 -4.02
C ARG A 34 48.80 -28.30 -4.53
N ALA A 35 48.95 -28.37 -5.85
CA ALA A 35 49.95 -29.22 -6.50
C ALA A 35 51.37 -28.66 -6.27
N GLU A 36 52.40 -29.45 -6.58
CA GLU A 36 53.81 -29.04 -6.42
C GLU A 36 54.16 -27.75 -7.17
N ASN A 37 53.54 -27.53 -8.33
CA ASN A 37 53.67 -26.32 -9.13
C ASN A 37 52.81 -25.14 -8.64
N GLY A 38 52.20 -25.23 -7.45
CA GLY A 38 51.40 -24.18 -6.82
C GLY A 38 49.96 -24.05 -7.33
N TYR A 39 49.55 -24.82 -8.34
CA TYR A 39 48.19 -24.76 -8.89
C TYR A 39 47.16 -25.38 -7.95
N ARG A 40 45.93 -24.82 -7.96
CA ARG A 40 44.78 -25.33 -7.19
C ARG A 40 44.21 -26.59 -7.81
N MET A 41 44.01 -27.58 -6.97
CA MET A 41 43.47 -28.89 -7.30
C MET A 41 42.25 -29.16 -6.41
N TYR A 42 41.07 -29.18 -7.02
CA TYR A 42 39.79 -29.38 -6.34
C TYR A 42 39.43 -30.87 -6.32
N GLY A 43 39.14 -31.41 -5.15
CA GLY A 43 38.77 -32.81 -4.99
C GLY A 43 37.28 -33.07 -5.12
N LEU A 44 36.88 -34.34 -5.06
CA LEU A 44 35.46 -34.74 -5.07
C LEU A 44 34.64 -34.11 -3.92
N LYS A 45 35.25 -33.86 -2.75
CA LYS A 45 34.58 -33.15 -1.64
C LYS A 45 34.27 -31.69 -1.98
N ASP A 46 35.14 -31.01 -2.72
CA ASP A 46 34.89 -29.63 -3.17
C ASP A 46 33.75 -29.59 -4.19
N ILE A 47 33.68 -30.59 -5.07
CA ILE A 47 32.59 -30.78 -6.04
C ILE A 47 31.25 -30.95 -5.32
N TYR A 48 31.17 -31.84 -4.32
CA TYR A 48 29.97 -31.99 -3.50
C TYR A 48 29.52 -30.67 -2.84
N LYS A 49 30.45 -29.93 -2.24
CA LYS A 49 30.17 -28.62 -1.61
C LYS A 49 29.70 -27.58 -2.64
N LEU A 50 30.28 -27.57 -3.83
CA LEU A 50 29.86 -26.69 -4.93
C LEU A 50 28.44 -26.98 -5.40
N SER A 51 28.03 -28.25 -5.42
CA SER A 51 26.65 -28.62 -5.74
C SER A 51 25.67 -28.06 -4.71
N ILE A 52 25.95 -28.25 -3.42
CA ILE A 52 25.12 -27.68 -2.34
C ILE A 52 25.10 -26.15 -2.40
N LEU A 53 26.26 -25.52 -2.58
CA LEU A 53 26.35 -24.06 -2.68
C LEU A 53 25.46 -23.56 -3.82
N ARG A 54 25.50 -24.21 -4.99
CA ARG A 54 24.68 -23.82 -6.13
C ARG A 54 23.18 -23.96 -5.83
N ASP A 55 22.78 -25.04 -5.19
CA ASP A 55 21.37 -25.32 -4.91
C ASP A 55 20.83 -24.35 -3.84
N LEU A 56 21.58 -24.09 -2.76
CA LEU A 56 21.21 -23.11 -1.74
C LEU A 56 21.25 -21.67 -2.25
N ARG A 57 22.16 -21.33 -3.17
CA ARG A 57 22.16 -20.01 -3.83
C ARG A 57 20.91 -19.76 -4.68
N ARG A 58 20.24 -20.81 -5.17
CA ARG A 58 18.95 -20.69 -5.89
C ARG A 58 17.78 -20.43 -4.95
N LEU A 59 17.96 -20.72 -3.66
CA LEU A 59 17.04 -20.37 -2.58
C LEU A 59 17.48 -19.07 -1.88
N ASP A 60 18.25 -18.22 -2.58
CA ASP A 60 18.74 -16.92 -2.11
C ASP A 60 19.59 -16.89 -0.83
N PHE A 61 20.04 -18.05 -0.32
CA PHE A 61 20.97 -18.09 0.80
C PHE A 61 22.26 -17.32 0.50
N SER A 62 22.71 -16.54 1.48
CA SER A 62 24.01 -15.88 1.39
C SER A 62 25.14 -16.90 1.53
N VAL A 63 26.30 -16.62 0.93
CA VAL A 63 27.45 -17.53 0.99
C VAL A 63 27.96 -17.78 2.43
N PRO A 64 27.91 -16.80 3.36
CA PRO A 64 28.16 -17.04 4.79
C PRO A 64 27.21 -18.08 5.41
N GLN A 65 25.90 -18.00 5.16
CA GLN A 65 24.92 -18.99 5.67
C GLN A 65 25.21 -20.39 5.10
N ILE A 66 25.55 -20.48 3.82
CA ILE A 66 25.93 -21.75 3.18
C ILE A 66 27.18 -22.34 3.84
N ARG A 67 28.17 -21.51 4.20
CA ARG A 67 29.37 -21.97 4.90
C ARG A 67 29.03 -22.59 6.25
N GLU A 68 28.22 -21.90 7.04
CA GLU A 68 27.79 -22.37 8.36
C GLU A 68 27.00 -23.68 8.24
N TYR A 69 26.07 -23.76 7.29
CA TYR A 69 25.34 -24.98 6.99
C TYR A 69 26.27 -26.16 6.64
N LEU A 70 27.29 -25.93 5.80
CA LEU A 70 28.27 -26.95 5.43
C LEU A 70 29.15 -27.43 6.59
N GLU A 71 29.29 -26.64 7.66
CA GLU A 71 30.04 -27.00 8.87
C GLU A 71 29.20 -27.81 9.87
N GLN A 72 27.88 -27.60 9.88
CA GLN A 72 26.93 -28.24 10.82
C GLN A 72 26.01 -29.27 10.15
N GLN A 73 26.36 -29.73 8.94
CA GLN A 73 25.48 -30.50 8.10
C GLN A 73 24.96 -31.78 8.78
N SER A 74 23.65 -31.80 9.04
CA SER A 74 22.91 -32.99 9.47
C SER A 74 21.51 -32.95 8.86
N VAL A 75 20.79 -34.08 8.91
CA VAL A 75 19.38 -34.11 8.48
C VAL A 75 18.55 -33.12 9.31
N GLY A 76 18.78 -33.04 10.62
CA GLY A 76 18.11 -32.10 11.51
C GLY A 76 18.33 -30.63 11.11
N HIS A 77 19.59 -30.21 10.97
CA HIS A 77 19.89 -28.83 10.56
C HIS A 77 19.37 -28.50 9.15
N THR A 78 19.36 -29.48 8.25
CA THR A 78 18.81 -29.30 6.89
C THR A 78 17.30 -29.09 6.94
N LEU A 79 16.58 -29.88 7.74
CA LEU A 79 15.13 -29.71 7.91
C LEU A 79 14.80 -28.35 8.51
N THR A 80 15.47 -27.96 9.59
CA THR A 80 15.26 -26.64 10.24
C THR A 80 15.49 -25.50 9.25
N MET A 81 16.62 -25.50 8.53
CA MET A 81 16.91 -24.47 7.53
C MET A 81 15.86 -24.39 6.41
N LEU A 82 15.41 -25.54 5.90
CA LEU A 82 14.37 -25.57 4.86
C LEU A 82 13.01 -25.12 5.37
N GLU A 83 12.65 -25.45 6.61
CA GLU A 83 11.41 -25.00 7.25
C GLU A 83 11.41 -23.49 7.49
N GLU A 84 12.52 -22.92 7.96
CA GLU A 84 12.68 -21.47 8.14
C GLU A 84 12.54 -20.70 6.82
N GLU A 85 13.20 -21.19 5.75
CA GLU A 85 13.11 -20.60 4.42
C GLU A 85 11.69 -20.74 3.85
N HIS A 86 11.06 -21.90 4.00
CA HIS A 86 9.68 -22.12 3.59
C HIS A 86 8.72 -21.16 4.30
N GLN A 87 8.90 -20.92 5.61
CA GLN A 87 8.11 -19.95 6.35
C GLN A 87 8.35 -18.52 5.88
N LEU A 88 9.60 -18.15 5.55
CA LEU A 88 9.93 -16.84 5.00
C LEU A 88 9.23 -16.61 3.66
N LEU A 89 9.37 -17.55 2.72
CA LEU A 89 8.69 -17.50 1.43
C LEU A 89 7.17 -17.45 1.58
N HIS A 90 6.61 -18.21 2.52
CA HIS A 90 5.18 -18.17 2.78
C HIS A 90 4.73 -16.77 3.25
N ARG A 91 5.47 -16.12 4.16
CA ARG A 91 5.17 -14.74 4.60
C ARG A 91 5.23 -13.75 3.44
N GLN A 92 6.26 -13.83 2.60
CA GLN A 92 6.41 -12.99 1.41
C GLN A 92 5.24 -13.18 0.43
N LEU A 93 4.81 -14.43 0.21
CA LEU A 93 3.67 -14.72 -0.66
C LEU A 93 2.38 -14.11 -0.12
N GLN A 94 2.14 -14.17 1.19
CA GLN A 94 0.98 -13.52 1.81
C GLN A 94 1.03 -12.00 1.66
N GLU A 95 2.20 -11.40 1.85
CA GLU A 95 2.37 -9.95 1.65
C GLU A 95 2.12 -9.54 0.20
N LEU A 96 2.63 -10.30 -0.77
CA LEU A 96 2.38 -10.06 -2.20
C LEU A 96 0.90 -10.19 -2.55
N LYS A 97 0.19 -11.18 -2.01
CA LYS A 97 -1.26 -11.34 -2.19
C LYS A 97 -2.03 -10.14 -1.63
N ASN A 98 -1.70 -9.69 -0.42
CA ASN A 98 -2.34 -8.52 0.19
C ASN A 98 -2.14 -7.26 -0.67
N ARG A 99 -0.93 -7.07 -1.22
CA ARG A 99 -0.62 -5.97 -2.13
C ARG A 99 -1.41 -6.07 -3.44
N GLU A 100 -1.50 -7.28 -4.02
CA GLU A 100 -2.30 -7.53 -5.22
C GLU A 100 -3.78 -7.18 -4.99
N GLU A 101 -4.37 -7.65 -3.90
CA GLU A 101 -5.76 -7.34 -3.55
C GLU A 101 -6.00 -5.84 -3.38
N SER A 102 -5.05 -5.13 -2.75
CA SER A 102 -5.10 -3.67 -2.58
C SER A 102 -5.11 -2.94 -3.94
N LEU A 103 -4.22 -3.34 -4.86
CA LEU A 103 -4.17 -2.79 -6.22
C LEU A 103 -5.47 -3.07 -6.99
N GLN A 104 -5.97 -4.31 -6.93
CA GLN A 104 -7.23 -4.66 -7.60
C GLN A 104 -8.42 -3.85 -7.06
N LYS A 105 -8.47 -3.60 -5.75
CA LYS A 105 -9.49 -2.73 -5.14
C LYS A 105 -9.39 -1.30 -5.69
N ARG A 106 -8.18 -0.72 -5.75
CA ARG A 106 -7.97 0.63 -6.27
C ARG A 106 -8.34 0.75 -7.75
N ILE A 107 -7.96 -0.24 -8.57
CA ILE A 107 -8.33 -0.30 -10.00
C ILE A 107 -9.86 -0.28 -10.16
N ARG A 108 -10.59 -1.08 -9.37
CA ARG A 108 -12.06 -1.09 -9.41
C ARG A 108 -12.65 0.27 -9.02
N SER A 109 -12.23 0.84 -7.89
CA SER A 109 -12.72 2.13 -7.41
C SER A 109 -12.52 3.24 -8.44
N LEU A 110 -11.34 3.33 -9.07
CA LEU A 110 -11.07 4.33 -10.11
C LEU A 110 -11.90 4.08 -11.38
N THR A 111 -12.05 2.82 -11.78
CA THR A 111 -12.87 2.46 -12.96
C THR A 111 -14.34 2.81 -12.75
N GLU A 112 -14.86 2.60 -11.53
CA GLU A 112 -16.24 2.96 -11.15
C GLU A 112 -16.39 4.49 -11.10
N ALA A 113 -15.47 5.19 -10.43
CA ALA A 113 -15.46 6.64 -10.33
C ALA A 113 -15.40 7.33 -11.70
N GLN A 114 -14.64 6.81 -12.67
CA GLN A 114 -14.62 7.35 -14.03
C GLN A 114 -15.99 7.30 -14.73
N ARG A 115 -16.85 6.34 -14.39
CA ARG A 115 -18.18 6.17 -14.98
C ARG A 115 -19.26 7.02 -14.30
N VAL A 116 -18.95 7.63 -13.16
CA VAL A 116 -19.89 8.49 -12.44
C VAL A 116 -20.26 9.69 -13.30
N THR A 117 -21.56 9.92 -13.43
CA THR A 117 -22.13 11.10 -14.10
C THR A 117 -22.24 12.23 -13.07
N PRO A 118 -21.54 13.37 -13.25
CA PRO A 118 -21.60 14.48 -12.32
C PRO A 118 -22.92 15.25 -12.40
N GLY A 119 -23.27 15.99 -11.34
CA GLY A 119 -24.43 16.87 -11.25
C GLY A 119 -25.75 16.17 -10.92
N VAL A 120 -25.71 14.87 -10.64
CA VAL A 120 -26.89 14.10 -10.21
C VAL A 120 -27.00 14.16 -8.69
N PHE A 121 -28.16 14.59 -8.19
CA PHE A 121 -28.48 14.62 -6.77
C PHE A 121 -29.24 13.35 -6.38
N GLU A 122 -28.71 12.61 -5.41
CA GLU A 122 -29.29 11.35 -4.95
C GLU A 122 -29.28 11.27 -3.43
N VAL A 123 -30.41 10.86 -2.83
CA VAL A 123 -30.45 10.51 -1.42
C VAL A 123 -30.07 9.04 -1.28
N ARG A 124 -28.97 8.77 -0.56
CA ARG A 124 -28.45 7.42 -0.32
C ARG A 124 -28.37 7.14 1.18
N GLU A 125 -28.71 5.91 1.55
CA GLU A 125 -28.51 5.42 2.91
C GLU A 125 -27.10 4.83 3.06
N PHE A 126 -26.39 5.25 4.09
CA PHE A 126 -25.06 4.74 4.41
C PHE A 126 -25.04 4.12 5.80
N PRO A 127 -24.30 3.02 6.00
CA PRO A 127 -24.00 2.52 7.34
C PRO A 127 -23.06 3.49 8.06
N ALA A 128 -22.83 3.25 9.36
CA ALA A 128 -21.81 3.95 10.11
C ALA A 128 -20.44 3.65 9.48
N ARG A 129 -19.65 4.71 9.20
CA ARG A 129 -18.35 4.57 8.53
C ARG A 129 -17.23 4.95 9.51
N PRO A 130 -16.41 3.99 9.97
CA PRO A 130 -15.26 4.27 10.81
C PRO A 130 -14.24 5.10 10.04
N CYS A 131 -13.62 6.06 10.72
CA CYS A 131 -12.66 6.99 10.15
C CYS A 131 -11.46 7.19 11.08
N LEU A 132 -10.34 7.62 10.49
CA LEU A 132 -9.25 8.29 11.20
C LEU A 132 -9.31 9.77 10.86
N ARG A 133 -9.41 10.65 11.85
CA ARG A 133 -9.65 12.08 11.63
C ARG A 133 -8.55 12.94 12.25
N LEU A 134 -8.07 13.89 11.46
CA LEU A 134 -7.21 14.98 11.93
C LEU A 134 -8.01 16.28 11.93
N ASN A 135 -8.23 16.85 13.11
CA ASN A 135 -8.85 18.17 13.26
C ASN A 135 -7.79 19.24 13.02
N GLU A 136 -7.95 19.99 11.95
CA GLU A 136 -7.04 21.06 11.55
C GLU A 136 -7.85 22.09 10.74
N TYR A 137 -7.63 23.37 11.02
CA TYR A 137 -8.29 24.46 10.31
C TYR A 137 -7.52 24.71 9.02
N ILE A 138 -8.09 24.31 7.89
CA ILE A 138 -7.45 24.31 6.57
C ILE A 138 -8.16 25.31 5.69
N THR A 139 -7.39 26.22 5.10
CA THR A 139 -7.91 27.30 4.24
C THR A 139 -7.29 27.33 2.84
N ARG A 140 -6.25 26.53 2.63
CA ARG A 140 -5.47 26.47 1.37
C ARG A 140 -5.24 25.03 0.94
N ASP A 141 -5.19 24.79 -0.37
CA ASP A 141 -4.95 23.46 -0.93
C ASP A 141 -3.61 22.85 -0.46
N GLU A 142 -2.55 23.67 -0.35
CA GLU A 142 -1.25 23.21 0.17
C GLU A 142 -1.32 22.70 1.63
N GLU A 143 -2.22 23.28 2.43
CA GLU A 143 -2.46 22.85 3.81
C GLU A 143 -3.23 21.52 3.85
N MET A 144 -4.11 21.29 2.88
CA MET A 144 -4.85 20.03 2.72
C MET A 144 -3.89 18.86 2.46
N ASP A 145 -3.00 18.98 1.48
CA ASP A 145 -1.99 17.96 1.16
C ASP A 145 -1.09 17.68 2.36
N PHE A 146 -0.71 18.73 3.10
CA PHE A 146 0.10 18.59 4.30
C PHE A 146 -0.66 17.87 5.44
N ALA A 147 -1.93 18.22 5.66
CA ALA A 147 -2.77 17.57 6.66
C ALA A 147 -3.01 16.09 6.34
N ILE A 148 -3.28 15.77 5.08
CA ILE A 148 -3.40 14.39 4.59
C ILE A 148 -2.11 13.62 4.84
N LYS A 149 -0.95 14.19 4.50
CA LYS A 149 0.36 13.56 4.72
C LYS A 149 0.67 13.36 6.20
N LYS A 150 0.28 14.31 7.05
CA LYS A 150 0.43 14.24 8.51
C LYS A 150 -0.44 13.12 9.09
N LEU A 151 -1.69 12.99 8.65
CA LEU A 151 -2.59 11.91 9.02
C LEU A 151 -2.06 10.54 8.53
N HIS A 152 -1.52 10.48 7.31
CA HIS A 152 -0.87 9.30 6.74
C HIS A 152 0.31 8.83 7.59
N ARG A 153 1.26 9.73 7.89
CA ARG A 153 2.45 9.40 8.70
C ARG A 153 2.09 8.93 10.11
N THR A 154 1.02 9.47 10.68
CA THR A 154 0.56 9.09 12.03
C THR A 154 0.05 7.64 12.04
N HIS A 155 -0.38 7.12 10.88
CA HIS A 155 -0.96 5.78 10.73
C HIS A 155 -0.29 4.99 9.58
N GLU A 156 1.04 5.15 9.42
CA GLU A 156 1.84 4.60 8.31
C GLU A 156 1.76 3.07 8.21
N SER A 157 1.51 2.37 9.33
CA SER A 157 1.30 0.92 9.35
C SER A 157 -0.04 0.46 8.76
N ARG A 158 -0.99 1.38 8.56
CA ARG A 158 -2.38 1.07 8.18
C ARG A 158 -2.82 1.72 6.87
N ILE A 159 -2.25 2.89 6.57
CA ILE A 159 -2.48 3.59 5.31
C ILE A 159 -1.34 3.19 4.38
N GLN A 160 -1.62 2.24 3.48
CA GLN A 160 -0.64 1.87 2.44
C GLN A 160 -0.56 3.02 1.43
N ASP A 161 0.63 3.34 0.93
CA ASP A 161 0.90 4.54 0.11
C ASP A 161 0.11 4.63 -1.21
N PHE A 162 -0.50 3.52 -1.67
CA PHE A 162 -1.42 3.47 -2.84
C PHE A 162 -2.90 3.30 -2.43
N GLY A 163 -3.20 3.64 -1.18
CA GLY A 163 -4.37 3.24 -0.44
C GLY A 163 -5.69 3.49 -1.16
N ASN A 164 -6.49 2.43 -1.30
CA ASN A 164 -7.89 2.48 -1.71
C ASN A 164 -8.81 3.16 -0.67
N GLN A 165 -8.25 3.94 0.25
CA GLN A 165 -9.00 4.64 1.29
C GLN A 165 -9.43 5.98 0.72
N ALA A 166 -10.75 6.19 0.66
CA ALA A 166 -11.29 7.48 0.30
C ALA A 166 -10.90 8.51 1.36
N ILE A 167 -10.38 9.64 0.91
CA ILE A 167 -10.13 10.80 1.75
C ILE A 167 -11.39 11.65 1.73
N GLY A 168 -11.75 12.19 2.89
CA GLY A 168 -12.71 13.26 2.97
C GLY A 168 -12.24 14.44 3.79
N ALA A 169 -12.93 15.55 3.60
CA ALA A 169 -12.73 16.75 4.37
C ALA A 169 -14.10 17.29 4.83
N GLN A 170 -14.19 17.63 6.11
CA GLN A 170 -15.41 18.18 6.69
C GLN A 170 -15.40 19.70 6.56
N VAL A 171 -16.45 20.24 5.96
CA VAL A 171 -16.64 21.67 5.75
C VAL A 171 -17.40 22.23 6.94
N SER A 172 -17.00 23.41 7.42
CA SER A 172 -17.80 24.09 8.44
C SER A 172 -19.01 24.78 7.82
N ARG A 173 -20.21 24.37 8.23
CA ARG A 173 -21.41 25.09 7.83
C ARG A 173 -21.46 26.50 8.40
N GLU A 174 -21.03 26.68 9.64
CA GLU A 174 -20.96 27.99 10.29
C GLU A 174 -20.03 28.96 9.53
N ASP A 175 -18.84 28.51 9.15
CA ASP A 175 -17.90 29.35 8.41
C ASP A 175 -18.44 29.65 6.99
N LEU A 176 -19.06 28.65 6.33
CA LEU A 176 -19.71 28.81 5.03
C LEU A 176 -20.87 29.81 5.07
N ASP A 177 -21.74 29.74 6.08
CA ASP A 177 -22.86 30.65 6.29
C ASP A 177 -22.38 32.09 6.57
N ASN A 178 -21.19 32.24 7.18
CA ASN A 178 -20.51 33.52 7.41
C ASN A 178 -19.76 34.04 6.17
N GLY A 179 -19.82 33.34 5.03
CA GLY A 179 -19.16 33.71 3.78
C GLY A 179 -17.66 33.39 3.73
N LEU A 180 -17.15 32.57 4.66
CA LEU A 180 -15.79 32.05 4.61
C LEU A 180 -15.77 30.77 3.79
N GLU A 181 -15.29 30.89 2.55
CA GLU A 181 -15.18 29.78 1.61
C GLU A 181 -13.87 28.99 1.82
N ASN A 182 -13.87 27.71 1.39
CA ASN A 182 -12.72 26.80 1.45
C ASN A 182 -12.16 26.56 2.87
N VAL A 183 -13.02 26.64 3.88
CA VAL A 183 -12.66 26.34 5.28
C VAL A 183 -13.05 24.92 5.65
N PHE A 184 -12.05 24.07 5.84
CA PHE A 184 -12.23 22.72 6.35
C PHE A 184 -11.79 22.65 7.81
N ARG A 185 -12.59 21.98 8.65
CA ARG A 185 -12.30 21.80 10.09
C ARG A 185 -11.58 20.49 10.39
N SER A 186 -11.64 19.54 9.47
CA SER A 186 -10.93 18.28 9.60
C SER A 186 -10.75 17.57 8.26
N VAL A 187 -9.73 16.72 8.19
CA VAL A 187 -9.54 15.72 7.15
C VAL A 187 -9.65 14.33 7.76
N PHE A 188 -10.13 13.37 6.98
CA PHE A 188 -10.27 12.00 7.45
C PHE A 188 -10.05 10.96 6.35
N PHE A 189 -9.66 9.76 6.76
CA PHE A 189 -9.64 8.56 5.93
C PHE A 189 -10.80 7.66 6.29
N LEU A 190 -11.52 7.14 5.30
CA LEU A 190 -12.50 6.07 5.52
C LEU A 190 -11.78 4.74 5.76
N LEU A 191 -12.15 4.07 6.84
CA LEU A 191 -11.69 2.74 7.20
C LEU A 191 -12.69 1.65 6.76
N PRO A 192 -12.24 0.39 6.60
CA PRO A 192 -13.14 -0.73 6.38
C PRO A 192 -14.17 -0.88 7.52
N PRO A 193 -15.39 -1.38 7.23
CA PRO A 193 -16.37 -1.66 8.27
C PRO A 193 -15.82 -2.60 9.35
N GLY A 194 -16.11 -2.31 10.62
CA GLY A 194 -15.68 -3.13 11.75
C GLY A 194 -14.24 -2.89 12.21
N ASP A 195 -13.58 -1.85 11.71
CA ASP A 195 -12.26 -1.46 12.18
C ASP A 195 -12.32 -0.90 13.62
N GLU A 196 -11.60 -1.55 14.55
CA GLU A 196 -11.65 -1.27 15.99
C GLU A 196 -10.82 -0.06 16.43
N GLU A 197 -9.97 0.47 15.54
CA GLU A 197 -9.03 1.55 15.84
C GLU A 197 -9.48 2.89 15.25
N SER A 198 -10.77 3.06 14.91
CA SER A 198 -11.32 4.33 14.46
C SER A 198 -11.39 5.34 15.61
N ASP A 199 -11.01 6.60 15.35
CA ASP A 199 -11.15 7.71 16.32
C ASP A 199 -12.38 8.59 16.05
N PHE A 200 -13.03 8.37 14.91
CA PHE A 200 -14.19 9.10 14.46
C PHE A 200 -15.11 8.18 13.66
N ILE A 201 -16.42 8.45 13.70
CA ILE A 201 -17.43 7.69 12.96
C ILE A 201 -18.33 8.69 12.24
N LEU A 202 -18.41 8.56 10.91
CA LEU A 202 -19.50 9.20 10.17
C LEU A 202 -20.79 8.43 10.47
N PRO A 203 -21.85 9.10 10.95
CA PRO A 203 -23.04 8.42 11.45
C PRO A 203 -23.76 7.66 10.33
N ALA A 204 -24.41 6.56 10.69
CA ALA A 204 -25.34 5.90 9.78
C ALA A 204 -26.54 6.82 9.52
N GLY A 205 -27.11 6.76 8.31
CA GLY A 205 -28.30 7.53 7.98
C GLY A 205 -28.41 7.87 6.50
N LEU A 206 -29.35 8.77 6.20
CA LEU A 206 -29.57 9.28 4.85
C LEU A 206 -28.65 10.46 4.58
N TYR A 207 -28.07 10.47 3.39
CA TYR A 207 -27.22 11.53 2.90
C TYR A 207 -27.71 11.98 1.52
N LEU A 208 -27.87 13.28 1.33
CA LEU A 208 -27.96 13.85 0.00
C LEU A 208 -26.55 13.88 -0.58
N THR A 209 -26.39 13.30 -1.76
CA THR A 209 -25.11 13.16 -2.42
C THR A 209 -25.12 13.78 -3.81
N CYS A 210 -24.01 14.39 -4.21
CA CYS A 210 -23.82 14.91 -5.56
C CYS A 210 -22.33 14.90 -5.92
N CYS A 211 -22.01 14.39 -7.10
CA CYS A 211 -20.64 14.39 -7.62
C CYS A 211 -20.42 15.57 -8.58
N TYR A 212 -19.23 16.16 -8.55
CA TYR A 212 -18.79 17.14 -9.55
C TYR A 212 -17.38 16.84 -10.04
N ARG A 213 -17.04 17.35 -11.22
CA ARG A 213 -15.69 17.26 -11.80
C ARG A 213 -15.02 18.62 -11.87
N GLY A 214 -13.69 18.63 -11.78
CA GLY A 214 -12.89 19.85 -11.87
C GLY A 214 -12.21 20.25 -10.56
N GLU A 215 -11.69 21.47 -10.55
CA GLU A 215 -10.92 22.02 -9.42
C GLU A 215 -11.76 22.22 -8.15
N TYR A 216 -11.09 22.11 -6.99
CA TYR A 216 -11.69 22.28 -5.67
C TYR A 216 -12.18 23.71 -5.39
N ALA A 217 -11.72 24.70 -6.15
CA ALA A 217 -12.26 26.06 -6.08
C ALA A 217 -13.78 26.14 -6.37
N GLN A 218 -14.36 25.11 -7.01
CA GLN A 218 -15.80 24.99 -7.24
C GLN A 218 -16.56 24.46 -6.01
N SER A 219 -15.87 23.89 -5.03
CA SER A 219 -16.45 23.21 -3.86
C SER A 219 -17.51 24.05 -3.14
N PRO A 220 -17.24 25.31 -2.73
CA PRO A 220 -18.22 26.10 -1.99
C PRO A 220 -19.52 26.29 -2.77
N GLY A 221 -19.41 26.59 -4.07
CA GLY A 221 -20.57 26.75 -4.95
C GLY A 221 -21.38 25.46 -5.10
N LYS A 222 -20.70 24.31 -5.20
CA LYS A 222 -21.34 23.00 -5.30
C LYS A 222 -22.02 22.56 -4.00
N ILE A 223 -21.45 22.91 -2.84
CA ILE A 223 -22.09 22.69 -1.54
C ILE A 223 -23.37 23.53 -1.43
N TRP A 224 -23.35 24.79 -1.86
CA TRP A 224 -24.54 25.64 -1.91
C TRP A 224 -25.61 25.13 -2.89
N GLU A 225 -25.21 24.60 -4.05
CA GLU A 225 -26.14 23.92 -4.96
C GLU A 225 -26.82 22.71 -4.27
N ALA A 226 -26.06 21.90 -3.54
CA ALA A 226 -26.59 20.74 -2.81
C ALA A 226 -27.50 21.14 -1.64
N LEU A 227 -27.15 22.16 -0.86
CA LEU A 227 -27.99 22.68 0.22
C LEU A 227 -29.33 23.22 -0.31
N ARG A 228 -29.30 23.98 -1.41
CA ARG A 228 -30.53 24.46 -2.07
C ARG A 228 -31.37 23.31 -2.61
N HIS A 229 -30.74 22.27 -3.14
CA HIS A 229 -31.44 21.07 -3.58
C HIS A 229 -32.12 20.35 -2.39
N ALA A 230 -31.44 20.22 -1.25
CA ALA A 230 -32.01 19.63 -0.04
C ALA A 230 -33.27 20.40 0.40
N GLU A 231 -33.21 21.73 0.42
CA GLU A 231 -34.35 22.59 0.76
C GLU A 231 -35.51 22.41 -0.22
N ALA A 232 -35.24 22.46 -1.53
CA ALA A 232 -36.26 22.25 -2.58
C ALA A 232 -36.92 20.87 -2.49
N ALA A 233 -36.15 19.85 -2.13
CA ALA A 233 -36.61 18.48 -1.91
C ALA A 233 -37.27 18.26 -0.54
N ARG A 234 -37.41 19.30 0.29
CA ARG A 234 -37.95 19.24 1.66
C ARG A 234 -37.20 18.26 2.58
N LEU A 235 -35.90 18.12 2.37
CA LEU A 235 -35.01 17.35 3.23
C LEU A 235 -34.52 18.23 4.38
N ARG A 236 -34.53 17.70 5.59
CA ARG A 236 -33.98 18.38 6.76
C ARG A 236 -32.50 18.07 6.87
N VAL A 237 -31.63 19.06 6.73
CA VAL A 237 -30.19 18.92 6.97
C VAL A 237 -29.93 18.74 8.47
N THR A 238 -29.19 17.69 8.85
CA THR A 238 -28.99 17.28 10.25
C THR A 238 -27.56 17.43 10.75
N GLY A 239 -26.64 17.84 9.89
CA GLY A 239 -25.23 18.01 10.23
C GLY A 239 -24.46 18.74 9.15
N ASP A 240 -23.14 18.84 9.35
CA ASP A 240 -22.25 19.54 8.43
C ASP A 240 -22.03 18.75 7.13
N PRO A 241 -21.95 19.44 5.98
CA PRO A 241 -21.54 18.82 4.74
C PRO A 241 -20.07 18.40 4.79
N PHE A 242 -19.72 17.38 4.03
CA PHE A 242 -18.34 16.99 3.80
C PHE A 242 -18.14 16.54 2.37
N GLU A 243 -16.88 16.52 1.96
CA GLU A 243 -16.45 16.05 0.66
C GLU A 243 -15.74 14.72 0.77
N LEU A 244 -15.88 13.89 -0.25
CA LEU A 244 -15.08 12.70 -0.49
C LEU A 244 -14.38 12.84 -1.84
N TYR A 245 -13.06 12.68 -1.84
CA TYR A 245 -12.24 12.75 -3.04
C TYR A 245 -12.13 11.36 -3.66
N LEU A 246 -12.95 11.10 -4.68
CA LEU A 246 -13.02 9.81 -5.37
C LEU A 246 -11.90 9.66 -6.40
N ILE A 247 -11.54 10.76 -7.06
CA ILE A 247 -10.36 10.92 -7.92
C ILE A 247 -9.73 12.27 -7.60
N ASP A 248 -8.44 12.30 -7.25
CA ASP A 248 -7.72 13.53 -6.86
C ASP A 248 -6.32 13.66 -7.48
N ASN A 249 -5.54 14.61 -6.97
CA ASN A 249 -4.16 14.90 -7.39
C ASN A 249 -3.17 13.74 -7.19
N ARG A 250 -3.54 12.70 -6.43
CA ARG A 250 -2.75 11.46 -6.27
C ARG A 250 -3.00 10.49 -7.41
N ASP A 251 -4.14 10.61 -8.11
CA ASP A 251 -4.52 9.78 -9.25
C ASP A 251 -4.18 10.41 -10.59
N THR A 252 -4.30 11.74 -10.69
CA THR A 252 -4.14 12.47 -11.94
C THR A 252 -3.62 13.89 -11.71
N ILE A 253 -2.93 14.44 -12.70
CA ILE A 253 -2.52 15.86 -12.72
C ILE A 253 -3.52 16.74 -13.48
N LEU A 254 -4.57 16.15 -14.06
CA LEU A 254 -5.54 16.81 -14.92
C LEU A 254 -6.78 17.19 -14.10
N PRO A 255 -7.03 18.49 -13.82
CA PRO A 255 -8.13 18.88 -12.93
C PRO A 255 -9.51 18.43 -13.41
N GLN A 256 -9.73 18.34 -14.73
CA GLN A 256 -11.00 17.87 -15.30
C GLN A 256 -11.33 16.40 -14.98
N GLU A 257 -10.32 15.61 -14.59
CA GLU A 257 -10.50 14.20 -14.20
C GLU A 257 -10.83 14.04 -12.72
N PHE A 258 -10.57 15.07 -11.90
CA PHE A 258 -10.94 15.07 -10.49
C PHE A 258 -12.43 14.80 -10.34
N LEU A 259 -12.77 14.04 -9.31
CA LEU A 259 -14.13 13.69 -8.98
C LEU A 259 -14.31 13.79 -7.47
N THR A 260 -15.10 14.78 -7.06
CA THR A 260 -15.43 15.02 -5.67
C THR A 260 -16.91 14.74 -5.47
N GLU A 261 -17.22 13.97 -4.42
CA GLU A 261 -18.57 13.70 -3.97
C GLU A 261 -18.87 14.54 -2.72
N ILE A 262 -19.87 15.39 -2.80
CA ILE A 262 -20.41 16.09 -1.64
C ILE A 262 -21.45 15.18 -0.99
N GLN A 263 -21.35 15.02 0.33
CA GLN A 263 -22.38 14.36 1.13
C GLN A 263 -22.90 15.31 2.21
N ILE A 264 -24.22 15.40 2.33
CA ILE A 264 -24.91 16.20 3.34
C ILE A 264 -25.82 15.27 4.14
N PRO A 265 -25.64 15.13 5.46
CA PRO A 265 -26.54 14.33 6.29
C PRO A 265 -27.93 14.97 6.31
N VAL A 266 -28.95 14.16 6.01
CA VAL A 266 -30.34 14.61 5.89
C VAL A 266 -31.31 13.64 6.56
N GLU A 267 -32.51 14.12 6.84
CA GLU A 267 -33.69 13.31 7.15
C GLU A 267 -34.84 13.69 6.21
N THR A 268 -35.74 12.74 5.94
CA THR A 268 -36.99 13.04 5.26
C THR A 268 -37.83 13.97 6.14
N GLY A 269 -38.16 15.16 5.63
CA GLY A 269 -38.99 16.10 6.36
C GLY A 269 -40.33 15.46 6.74
N ALA A 270 -40.78 15.66 7.97
CA ALA A 270 -42.13 15.27 8.37
C ALA A 270 -43.14 15.93 7.43
N ALA A 271 -44.09 15.15 6.91
CA ALA A 271 -45.25 15.70 6.22
C ALA A 271 -46.01 16.58 7.24
N LEU A 272 -46.04 17.89 7.00
CA LEU A 272 -46.92 18.83 7.71
C LEU A 272 -48.39 18.47 7.45
#